data_AF-A0A4Q7VG15-F1
#
_entry.id   AF-A0A4Q7VG15-F1
#
_cell.length_a   1.000
_cell.length_b   1.000
_cell.length_c   1.000
_cell.angle_alpha   90.00
_cell.angle_beta   90.00
_cell.angle_gamma   90.00
#
_symmetry.space_group_name_H-M   'P 1'
#
loop_
_entity.id
_entity.type
_entity.pdbx_description
1 polymer ?
#
loop_
_entity_poly.entity_id
_entity_poly.type
_entity_poly.pdbx_seq_one_letter_code
_entity_poly.pdbx_strand_id
1 'polypeptide(L)'
;MVEHGLVIDSSNDEITVGFDCYHSHFDQWLGDGAHFGTTAALEFVKQIMTEQVAVVSWWQNEEWRGSAQLEPLDSAKPPSWAAAGTFNRIRVRSWNGTHNADFSA
;
A
#
# COMPACT_ATOMS: atom_id res chain seq x y z
N MET A 1 -8.39 11.25 7.61
CA MET A 1 -7.06 11.11 8.24
C MET A 1 -6.61 9.67 8.03
N VAL A 2 -5.33 9.43 7.72
CA VAL A 2 -4.79 8.06 7.63
C VAL A 2 -4.78 7.49 9.04
N GLU A 3 -5.46 6.37 9.27
CA GLU A 3 -5.58 5.74 10.60
C GLU A 3 -4.25 5.09 11.04
N HIS A 4 -3.45 4.66 10.07
CA HIS A 4 -2.11 4.10 10.25
C HIS A 4 -1.12 4.82 9.33
N GLY A 5 -0.32 5.73 9.91
CA GLY A 5 0.71 6.48 9.19
C GLY A 5 1.84 5.61 8.65
N LEU A 6 2.92 6.24 8.18
CA LEU A 6 4.13 5.52 7.78
C LEU A 6 4.75 4.85 9.01
N VAL A 7 4.97 3.54 8.95
CA VAL A 7 5.64 2.74 9.97
C VAL A 7 6.88 2.11 9.36
N ILE A 8 8.00 2.17 10.06
CA ILE A 8 9.24 1.50 9.68
C ILE A 8 9.67 0.65 10.87
N ASP A 9 9.77 -0.66 10.65
CA ASP A 9 10.29 -1.64 11.61
C ASP A 9 11.59 -2.22 11.05
N SER A 10 12.58 -2.42 11.91
CA SER A 10 13.90 -2.95 11.54
C SER A 10 14.30 -4.19 12.37
N SER A 11 13.31 -4.90 12.91
CA SER A 11 13.53 -6.10 13.71
C SER A 11 13.85 -7.32 12.85
N ASN A 12 14.41 -8.37 13.47
CA ASN A 12 14.67 -9.67 12.83
C ASN A 12 15.53 -9.61 11.55
N ASP A 13 16.50 -8.70 11.49
CA ASP A 13 17.42 -8.52 10.35
C ASP A 13 16.73 -8.15 9.02
N GLU A 14 15.51 -7.60 9.11
CA GLU A 14 14.69 -7.18 7.99
C GLU A 14 14.18 -5.75 8.20
N ILE A 15 13.97 -4.99 7.11
CA ILE A 15 13.20 -3.75 7.17
C ILE A 15 11.79 -4.01 6.69
N THR A 16 10.79 -3.66 7.50
CA THR A 16 9.38 -3.64 7.08
C THR A 16 8.91 -2.20 7.00
N VAL A 17 8.34 -1.82 5.86
CA VAL A 17 7.72 -0.50 5.67
C VAL A 17 6.21 -0.69 5.53
N GLY A 18 5.46 -0.07 6.44
CA GLY A 18 4.00 -0.07 6.46
C GLY A 18 3.41 1.30 6.15
N PHE A 19 2.27 1.31 5.45
CA PHE A 19 1.44 2.50 5.25
C PHE A 19 -0.03 2.09 5.11
N ASP A 20 -0.91 2.77 5.85
CA ASP A 20 -2.32 2.40 5.99
C ASP A 20 -2.47 0.93 6.41
N CYS A 21 -3.23 0.12 5.67
CA CYS A 21 -3.40 -1.31 5.96
C CYS A 21 -2.39 -2.22 5.22
N TYR A 22 -1.40 -1.66 4.53
CA TYR A 22 -0.41 -2.39 3.75
C TYR A 22 0.97 -2.34 4.40
N HIS A 23 1.76 -3.39 4.21
CA HIS A 23 3.19 -3.38 4.48
C HIS A 23 3.96 -4.20 3.44
N SER A 24 5.23 -3.85 3.26
CA SER A 24 6.18 -4.60 2.47
C SER A 24 7.42 -4.90 3.29
N HIS A 25 7.97 -6.08 3.00
CA HIS A 25 9.11 -6.72 3.61
C HIS A 25 10.35 -6.48 2.73
N PHE A 26 11.46 -6.05 3.34
CA PHE A 26 12.70 -5.70 2.66
C PHE A 26 13.88 -6.30 3.43
N ASP A 27 14.14 -7.58 3.18
CA ASP A 27 15.36 -8.23 3.64
C ASP A 27 16.45 -8.18 2.54
N GLN A 28 17.65 -8.68 2.85
CA GLN A 28 18.79 -8.64 1.92
C GLN A 28 18.66 -9.61 0.73
N TRP A 29 17.69 -10.52 0.78
CA TRP A 29 17.46 -11.64 -0.13
C TRP A 29 16.09 -11.57 -0.84
N LEU A 30 15.13 -10.84 -0.27
CA LEU A 30 13.78 -10.58 -0.76
C LEU A 30 13.70 -9.14 -1.27
N GLY A 31 13.29 -9.02 -2.53
CA GLY A 31 13.09 -7.78 -3.26
C GLY A 31 12.15 -8.01 -4.44
N ASP A 32 11.80 -6.96 -5.18
CA ASP A 32 11.02 -7.03 -6.43
C ASP A 32 11.85 -7.53 -7.63
N GLY A 33 13.10 -7.97 -7.39
CA GLY A 33 14.07 -8.33 -8.41
C GLY A 33 14.92 -7.15 -8.92
N ALA A 34 14.53 -5.91 -8.64
CA ALA A 34 15.24 -4.67 -9.00
C ALA A 34 15.82 -3.93 -7.78
N HIS A 35 15.18 -4.04 -6.62
CA HIS A 35 15.55 -3.39 -5.38
C HIS A 35 15.63 -4.41 -4.24
N PHE A 36 16.78 -4.45 -3.54
CA PHE A 36 17.02 -5.34 -2.40
C PHE A 36 17.40 -4.54 -1.15
N GLY A 37 16.97 -5.00 0.03
CA GLY A 37 17.36 -4.47 1.33
C GLY A 37 17.04 -2.99 1.57
N THR A 38 17.91 -2.31 2.31
CA THR A 38 17.70 -0.94 2.83
C THR A 38 17.43 0.11 1.76
N THR A 39 18.03 -0.02 0.57
CA THR A 39 17.83 0.94 -0.53
C THR A 39 16.44 0.82 -1.11
N ALA A 40 15.91 -0.40 -1.23
CA ALA A 40 14.55 -0.67 -1.67
C ALA A 40 13.52 -0.10 -0.70
N ALA A 41 13.74 -0.32 0.61
CA ALA A 41 12.90 0.25 1.65
C ALA A 41 12.88 1.78 1.59
N LEU A 42 14.05 2.41 1.43
CA LEU A 42 14.14 3.87 1.30
C LEU A 42 13.42 4.39 0.06
N GLU A 43 13.53 3.69 -1.07
CA GLU A 43 12.84 4.09 -2.30
C GLU A 43 11.33 3.96 -2.16
N PHE A 44 10.85 2.89 -1.54
CA PHE A 44 9.43 2.71 -1.25
C PHE A 44 8.88 3.80 -0.31
N VAL A 45 9.65 4.18 0.72
CA VAL A 45 9.31 5.33 1.59
C VAL A 45 9.17 6.61 0.77
N LYS A 46 10.10 6.89 -0.15
CA LYS A 46 10.00 8.07 -1.02
C LYS A 46 8.77 8.00 -1.92
N GLN A 47 8.46 6.84 -2.49
CA GLN A 47 7.29 6.66 -3.35
C GLN A 47 5.99 6.95 -2.59
N ILE A 48 5.86 6.49 -1.34
CA ILE A 48 4.73 6.83 -0.46
C ILE A 48 4.68 8.35 -0.23
N MET A 49 5.79 8.95 0.22
CA MET A 49 5.84 10.38 0.59
C MET A 49 5.60 11.33 -0.59
N THR A 50 5.98 10.91 -1.80
CA THR A 50 5.77 11.68 -3.04
C THR A 50 4.47 11.31 -3.75
N GLU A 51 3.62 10.48 -3.13
CA GLU A 51 2.34 9.99 -3.68
C GLU A 51 2.49 9.29 -5.04
N GLN A 52 3.69 8.78 -5.34
CA GLN A 52 3.93 7.85 -6.45
C GLN A 52 3.44 6.43 -6.13
N VAL A 53 3.06 6.14 -4.89
CA VAL A 53 2.33 4.93 -4.55
C VAL A 53 1.15 5.31 -3.67
N ALA A 54 -0.01 4.76 -3.98
CA ALA A 54 -1.15 4.70 -3.08
C ALA A 54 -1.36 3.25 -2.61
N VAL A 55 -2.11 3.09 -1.53
CA VAL A 55 -2.55 1.78 -1.04
C VAL A 55 -4.03 1.61 -1.37
N VAL A 56 -4.35 0.51 -2.05
CA VAL A 56 -5.72 0.03 -2.21
C VAL A 56 -5.98 -1.06 -1.20
N SER A 57 -7.15 -1.06 -0.56
CA SER A 57 -7.57 -2.07 0.41
C SER A 57 -9.01 -2.51 0.16
N TRP A 58 -9.27 -3.81 0.35
CA TRP A 58 -10.59 -4.43 0.21
C TRP A 58 -11.15 -4.77 1.57
N TRP A 59 -12.44 -4.50 1.74
CA TRP A 59 -13.14 -4.62 3.00
C TRP A 59 -14.45 -5.38 2.81
N GLN A 60 -14.79 -6.16 3.83
CA GLN A 60 -16.13 -6.70 4.02
C GLN A 60 -16.73 -6.03 5.27
N ASN A 61 -17.63 -5.08 5.06
CA ASN A 61 -18.12 -4.21 6.12
C ASN A 61 -16.93 -3.47 6.76
N GLU A 62 -16.69 -3.68 8.06
CA GLU A 62 -15.57 -3.10 8.80
C GLU A 62 -14.33 -4.02 8.88
N GLU A 63 -14.37 -5.19 8.25
CA GLU A 63 -13.27 -6.14 8.28
C GLU A 63 -12.36 -5.99 7.06
N TRP A 64 -11.08 -5.73 7.30
CA TRP A 64 -10.04 -5.70 6.27
C TRP A 64 -9.80 -7.12 5.72
N ARG A 65 -9.75 -7.24 4.39
CA ARG A 65 -9.57 -8.53 3.69
C ARG A 65 -8.27 -8.62 2.91
N GLY A 66 -7.63 -7.49 2.64
CA GLY A 66 -6.38 -7.44 1.91
C GLY A 66 -6.07 -6.03 1.41
N SER A 67 -4.84 -5.85 0.97
CA SER A 67 -4.36 -4.58 0.42
C SER A 67 -3.23 -4.82 -0.57
N ALA A 68 -3.05 -3.88 -1.48
CA ALA A 68 -1.94 -3.88 -2.43
C ALA A 68 -1.44 -2.45 -2.67
N GLN A 69 -0.24 -2.38 -3.22
CA GLN A 69 0.28 -1.14 -3.80
C GLN A 69 -0.50 -0.82 -5.08
N LEU A 70 -0.77 0.45 -5.29
CA LEU A 70 -1.33 1.00 -6.51
C LEU A 70 -0.34 2.07 -6.99
N GLU A 71 0.44 1.73 -8.01
CA GLU A 71 1.25 2.69 -8.76
C GLU A 71 0.32 3.63 -9.53
N PRO A 72 0.65 4.91 -9.72
CA PRO A 72 -0.26 5.93 -10.19
C PRO A 72 -0.29 5.82 -11.72
N LEU A 73 -1.05 4.84 -12.22
CA LEU A 73 -1.40 4.75 -13.63
C LEU A 73 -2.76 5.43 -13.81
N ASP A 74 -2.71 6.74 -14.07
CA ASP A 74 -3.73 7.58 -14.73
C ASP A 74 -5.19 7.60 -14.23
N SER A 75 -5.57 6.85 -13.19
CA SER A 75 -6.85 7.04 -12.53
C SER A 75 -6.87 6.41 -11.15
N ALA A 76 -7.43 7.12 -10.17
CA ALA A 76 -7.78 6.57 -8.85
C ALA A 76 -8.87 5.48 -8.92
N LYS A 77 -9.08 4.85 -10.08
CA LYS A 77 -10.01 3.74 -10.22
C LYS A 77 -9.28 2.46 -9.83
N PRO A 78 -9.85 1.67 -8.92
CA PRO A 78 -9.35 0.33 -8.66
C PRO A 78 -9.26 -0.44 -10.00
N PRO A 79 -8.17 -1.17 -10.27
CA PRO A 79 -8.08 -2.01 -11.47
C PRO A 79 -9.22 -3.03 -11.52
N SER A 80 -9.55 -3.55 -12.71
CA SER A 80 -10.76 -4.36 -12.96
C SER A 80 -10.93 -5.62 -12.10
N TRP A 81 -9.85 -6.12 -11.48
CA TRP A 81 -9.89 -7.21 -10.51
C TRP A 81 -10.35 -6.79 -9.10
N ALA A 82 -10.53 -5.49 -8.84
CA ALA A 82 -11.06 -5.00 -7.57
C ALA A 82 -12.53 -5.38 -7.32
N ALA A 83 -13.25 -5.80 -8.36
CA ALA A 83 -14.60 -6.36 -8.26
C ALA A 83 -14.62 -7.88 -8.05
N ALA A 84 -13.46 -8.55 -7.89
CA ALA A 84 -13.38 -10.00 -7.74
C ALA A 84 -13.52 -10.41 -6.26
N GLY A 85 -14.75 -10.51 -5.75
CA GLY A 85 -15.02 -11.10 -4.42
C GLY A 85 -16.32 -10.64 -3.76
N THR A 86 -16.56 -11.08 -2.52
CA THR A 86 -17.70 -10.67 -1.66
C THR A 86 -17.52 -9.28 -1.04
N PHE A 87 -16.38 -8.63 -1.28
CA PHE A 87 -16.04 -7.31 -0.75
C PHE A 87 -17.12 -6.30 -1.13
N ASN A 88 -17.47 -5.41 -0.20
CA ASN A 88 -18.48 -4.38 -0.43
C ASN A 88 -17.92 -2.95 -0.29
N ARG A 89 -16.65 -2.82 0.09
CA ARG A 89 -15.96 -1.52 0.20
C ARG A 89 -14.51 -1.64 -0.25
N ILE A 90 -14.10 -0.72 -1.12
CA ILE A 90 -12.71 -0.53 -1.56
C ILE A 90 -12.26 0.86 -1.12
N ARG A 91 -11.05 0.94 -0.57
CA ARG A 91 -10.48 2.18 -0.04
C ARG A 91 -9.11 2.41 -0.64
N VAL A 92 -8.90 3.59 -1.23
CA VAL A 92 -7.60 4.07 -1.71
C VAL A 92 -7.09 5.14 -0.76
N ARG A 93 -5.86 5.00 -0.27
CA ARG A 93 -5.19 5.97 0.59
C ARG A 93 -3.81 6.34 0.05
N SER A 94 -3.50 7.62 0.13
CA SER A 94 -2.24 8.26 -0.30
C SER A 94 -1.73 9.19 0.80
N TRP A 95 -0.44 9.50 0.79
CA TRP A 95 0.24 10.18 1.90
C TRP A 95 -0.36 11.55 2.26
N ASN A 96 -0.50 12.46 1.30
CA ASN A 96 -1.15 13.76 1.50
C ASN A 96 -2.67 13.70 1.24
N GLY A 97 -3.14 12.57 0.73
CA GLY A 97 -4.54 12.32 0.44
C GLY A 97 -5.00 12.74 -0.95
N THR A 98 -4.06 13.13 -1.83
CA THR A 98 -4.35 13.59 -3.21
C THR A 98 -5.12 12.54 -4.02
N HIS A 99 -4.91 11.26 -3.74
CA HIS A 99 -5.54 10.13 -4.43
C HIS A 99 -6.54 9.37 -3.55
N ASN A 100 -6.95 9.93 -2.41
CA ASN A 100 -7.90 9.26 -1.53
C ASN A 100 -9.26 9.09 -2.21
N ALA A 101 -9.76 7.86 -2.20
CA ALA A 101 -11.08 7.54 -2.72
C ALA A 101 -11.68 6.34 -1.98
N ASP A 102 -13.01 6.28 -1.97
CA ASP A 102 -13.78 5.19 -1.39
C ASP A 102 -14.84 4.75 -2.40
N PHE A 103 -14.96 3.44 -2.61
CA PHE A 103 -15.88 2.84 -3.56
C PHE A 103 -16.72 1.77 -2.89
N SER A 104 -18.00 1.71 -3.25
CA SER A 104 -18.81 0.52 -3.03
C SER A 104 -18.45 -0.50 -4.12
N ALA A 105 -18.18 -1.74 -3.71
CA ALA A 105 -17.91 -2.86 -4.61
C ALA A 105 -19.18 -3.68 -4.85
#